data_AF-A0A847GAE2-F1
#
_entry.id   AF-A0A847GAE2-F1
#
_cell.length_a   1.000
_cell.length_b   1.000
_cell.length_c   1.000
_cell.angle_alpha   90.00
_cell.angle_beta   90.00
_cell.angle_gamma   90.00
#
_symmetry.space_group_name_H-M   'P 1'
#
loop_
_entity.id
_entity.type
_entity.pdbx_description
1 polymer ?
#
loop_
_entity_poly.entity_id
_entity_poly.type
_entity_poly.pdbx_seq_one_letter_code
_entity_poly.pdbx_strand_id
1 'polypeptide(L)'
;MSVVTITSANFENVTVSNCIFRDISDAGLKIQMCEGGVMKNMIFSNLVMWNVPRPVFMTFNRFRLGVDTPSETPPMNFMGRMQFNNIIVDNSELSGIPCGFVLSGVPGHPVEDITFHNISLRLPGGGTLDEAAVTELPEFVDQRPEFSVLGDKMPFAGFFARHARRLRLSEISIETARPDARPAAAFSNVEGLTIRGLDLAGDFTGPERMRLTDVKEANLSGN
;
A
#
# COMPACT_ATOMS: atom_id res chain seq x y z
N MET A 1 -2.64 -5.33 -16.47
CA MET A 1 -1.63 -4.30 -16.75
C MET A 1 -0.96 -3.98 -15.44
N SER A 2 0.34 -4.20 -15.30
CA SER A 2 1.11 -3.76 -14.14
C SER A 2 1.98 -2.58 -14.58
N VAL A 3 1.85 -1.42 -13.93
CA VAL A 3 2.73 -0.26 -14.20
C VAL A 3 4.05 -0.49 -13.48
N VAL A 4 4.81 -1.50 -13.89
CA VAL A 4 6.14 -1.78 -13.32
C VAL A 4 7.11 -0.71 -13.83
N THR A 5 7.76 0.01 -12.92
CA THR A 5 8.77 1.02 -13.29
C THR A 5 10.05 0.76 -12.52
N ILE A 6 10.85 -0.18 -12.99
CA ILE A 6 12.18 -0.43 -12.41
C ILE A 6 13.18 0.33 -13.27
N THR A 7 13.62 1.50 -12.83
CA THR A 7 14.55 2.31 -13.62
C THR A 7 15.34 3.30 -12.74
N SER A 8 16.55 3.63 -13.21
CA SER A 8 17.36 4.74 -12.75
C SER A 8 16.89 6.10 -13.29
N ALA A 9 15.99 6.12 -14.27
CA ALA A 9 15.43 7.34 -14.85
C ALA A 9 14.31 7.94 -13.98
N ASN A 10 13.99 9.21 -14.23
CA ASN A 10 12.84 9.86 -13.62
C ASN A 10 11.54 9.36 -14.27
N PHE A 11 10.50 9.20 -13.45
CA PHE A 11 9.16 8.83 -13.90
C PHE A 11 8.15 9.82 -13.35
N GLU A 12 7.66 10.71 -14.21
CA GLU A 12 6.88 11.86 -13.78
C GLU A 12 5.66 12.11 -14.65
N ASN A 13 4.59 12.66 -14.06
CA ASN A 13 3.41 13.16 -14.78
C ASN A 13 2.61 12.06 -15.48
N VAL A 14 2.28 11.00 -14.76
CA VAL A 14 1.55 9.85 -15.28
C VAL A 14 0.12 9.84 -14.77
N THR A 15 -0.82 9.60 -15.69
CA THR A 15 -2.23 9.39 -15.35
C THR A 15 -2.69 8.02 -15.83
N VAL A 16 -3.33 7.26 -14.94
CA VAL A 16 -4.06 6.03 -15.27
C VAL A 16 -5.51 6.26 -14.88
N SER A 17 -6.43 6.15 -15.83
CA SER A 17 -7.84 6.41 -15.54
C SER A 17 -8.80 5.52 -16.32
N ASN A 18 -9.97 5.27 -15.73
CA ASN A 18 -11.08 4.56 -16.36
C ASN A 18 -10.68 3.16 -16.83
N CYS A 19 -9.99 2.40 -15.97
CA CYS A 19 -9.51 1.06 -16.27
C CYS A 19 -10.15 0.01 -15.36
N ILE A 20 -10.28 -1.20 -15.89
CA ILE A 20 -10.69 -2.38 -15.14
C ILE A 20 -9.49 -3.32 -15.03
N PHE A 21 -9.20 -3.78 -13.81
CA PHE A 21 -8.20 -4.80 -13.53
C PHE A 21 -8.94 -6.03 -13.06
N ARG A 22 -8.71 -7.17 -13.70
CA ARG A 22 -9.43 -8.41 -13.41
C ARG A 22 -8.49 -9.59 -13.40
N ASP A 23 -8.66 -10.47 -12.41
CA ASP A 23 -7.99 -11.76 -12.31
C ASP A 23 -6.46 -11.63 -12.40
N ILE A 24 -5.89 -10.75 -11.56
CA ILE A 24 -4.44 -10.52 -11.46
C ILE A 24 -3.88 -11.34 -10.29
N SER A 25 -2.81 -12.09 -10.53
CA SER A 25 -2.20 -12.96 -9.51
C SER A 25 -1.36 -12.22 -8.46
N ASP A 26 -0.82 -11.04 -8.79
CA ASP A 26 0.04 -10.25 -7.91
C ASP A 26 -0.60 -8.89 -7.56
N ALA A 27 -0.20 -7.82 -8.27
CA ALA A 27 -0.60 -6.45 -7.97
C ALA A 27 -1.22 -5.74 -9.17
N GLY A 28 -2.26 -4.95 -8.93
CA GLY A 28 -2.92 -4.11 -9.94
C GLY A 28 -2.01 -2.95 -10.33
N LEU A 29 -1.69 -2.09 -9.37
CA LEU A 29 -0.73 -1.01 -9.51
C LEU A 29 0.54 -1.33 -8.71
N LYS A 30 1.56 -1.83 -9.41
CA LYS A 30 2.88 -2.15 -8.83
C LYS A 30 3.86 -1.00 -9.03
N ILE A 31 3.90 -0.05 -8.09
CA ILE A 31 4.62 1.22 -8.23
C ILE A 31 5.91 1.15 -7.41
N GLN A 32 7.05 1.01 -8.07
CA GLN A 32 8.31 0.71 -7.39
C GLN A 32 9.40 1.66 -7.85
N MET A 33 10.17 2.23 -6.94
CA MET A 33 11.37 3.01 -7.28
C MET A 33 12.55 2.43 -6.51
N CYS A 34 13.52 1.87 -7.25
CA CYS A 34 14.60 1.05 -6.68
C CYS A 34 16.00 1.62 -6.95
N GLU A 35 16.18 2.43 -7.99
CA GLU A 35 17.50 2.76 -8.56
C GLU A 35 17.80 4.26 -8.55
N GLY A 36 17.20 4.97 -7.60
CA GLY A 36 17.57 6.34 -7.28
C GLY A 36 16.97 7.43 -8.17
N GLY A 37 16.08 7.11 -9.11
CA GLY A 37 15.34 8.11 -9.87
C GLY A 37 14.35 8.93 -9.02
N VAL A 38 13.75 9.94 -9.63
CA VAL A 38 12.61 10.67 -9.07
C VAL A 38 11.32 10.10 -9.63
N MET A 39 10.37 9.73 -8.76
CA MET A 39 9.03 9.26 -9.16
C MET A 39 7.94 10.14 -8.56
N LYS A 40 7.24 10.93 -9.39
CA LYS A 40 6.32 11.94 -8.86
C LYS A 40 5.19 12.38 -9.78
N ASN A 41 4.22 13.08 -9.19
CA ASN A 41 3.09 13.71 -9.89
C ASN A 41 2.27 12.67 -10.67
N MET A 42 1.64 11.74 -9.96
CA MET A 42 0.88 10.66 -10.58
C MET A 42 -0.57 10.63 -10.10
N ILE A 43 -1.49 10.33 -11.01
CA ILE A 43 -2.92 10.27 -10.74
C ILE A 43 -3.47 8.93 -11.20
N PHE A 44 -4.11 8.21 -10.29
CA PHE A 44 -4.80 6.94 -10.54
C PHE A 44 -6.28 7.15 -10.19
N SER A 45 -7.17 7.08 -11.17
CA SER A 45 -8.57 7.46 -10.95
C SER A 45 -9.59 6.60 -11.68
N ASN A 46 -10.77 6.41 -11.07
CA ASN A 46 -11.88 5.66 -11.68
C ASN A 46 -11.45 4.23 -12.05
N LEU A 47 -10.98 3.48 -11.06
CA LEU A 47 -10.47 2.12 -11.26
C LEU A 47 -11.41 1.11 -10.62
N VAL A 48 -11.72 0.05 -11.35
CA VAL A 48 -12.43 -1.12 -10.81
C VAL A 48 -11.48 -2.30 -10.80
N MET A 49 -11.30 -2.93 -9.65
CA MET A 49 -10.39 -4.05 -9.48
C MET A 49 -11.15 -5.26 -8.93
N TRP A 50 -11.13 -6.37 -9.66
CA TRP A 50 -11.77 -7.62 -9.28
C TRP A 50 -10.75 -8.75 -9.23
N ASN A 51 -10.66 -9.48 -8.12
CA ASN A 51 -9.65 -10.53 -7.91
C ASN A 51 -8.22 -9.99 -8.18
N VAL A 52 -7.85 -8.93 -7.46
CA VAL A 52 -6.53 -8.28 -7.51
C VAL A 52 -5.99 -8.19 -6.07
N PRO A 53 -5.20 -9.18 -5.60
CA PRO A 53 -4.79 -9.28 -4.21
C PRO A 53 -4.14 -8.00 -3.67
N ARG A 54 -3.33 -7.32 -4.48
CA ARG A 54 -2.62 -6.10 -4.10
C ARG A 54 -3.04 -4.95 -5.04
N PRO A 55 -4.18 -4.28 -4.79
CA PRO A 55 -4.66 -3.21 -5.67
C PRO A 55 -3.60 -2.12 -5.91
N VAL A 56 -2.90 -1.73 -4.83
CA VAL A 56 -1.71 -0.88 -4.88
C VAL A 56 -0.62 -1.54 -4.05
N PHE A 57 0.50 -1.83 -4.71
CA PHE A 57 1.74 -2.24 -4.06
C PHE A 57 2.82 -1.23 -4.41
N MET A 58 3.20 -0.42 -3.42
CA MET A 58 4.10 0.70 -3.58
C MET A 58 5.36 0.52 -2.72
N THR A 59 6.54 0.59 -3.33
CA THR A 59 7.82 0.44 -2.64
C THR A 59 8.83 1.51 -3.07
N PHE A 60 9.46 2.18 -2.11
CA PHE A 60 10.60 3.07 -2.32
C PHE A 60 11.79 2.52 -1.56
N ASN A 61 12.73 1.92 -2.28
CA ASN A 61 13.91 1.30 -1.70
C ASN A 61 15.15 1.47 -2.57
N ARG A 62 16.29 0.94 -2.11
CA ARG A 62 17.52 0.87 -2.89
C ARG A 62 17.78 -0.58 -3.25
N PHE A 63 17.60 -0.94 -4.52
CA PHE A 63 17.87 -2.29 -5.00
C PHE A 63 18.18 -2.29 -6.49
N ARG A 64 19.32 -2.86 -6.87
CA ARG A 64 19.76 -2.95 -8.27
C ARG A 64 19.00 -4.05 -8.99
N LEU A 65 18.28 -3.70 -10.04
CA LEU A 65 17.51 -4.62 -10.88
C LEU A 65 17.86 -4.49 -12.37
N GLY A 66 18.20 -3.28 -12.81
CA GLY A 66 18.63 -2.98 -14.16
C GLY A 66 19.98 -3.58 -14.47
N VAL A 67 20.10 -4.16 -15.66
CA VAL A 67 21.38 -4.65 -16.19
C VAL A 67 22.37 -3.51 -16.43
N ASP A 68 21.85 -2.32 -16.75
CA ASP A 68 22.61 -1.09 -17.03
C ASP A 68 22.82 -0.21 -15.79
N THR A 69 22.26 -0.60 -14.65
CA THR A 69 22.47 0.13 -13.39
C THR A 69 23.93 -0.04 -12.97
N PRO A 70 24.64 1.06 -12.66
CA PRO A 70 26.03 0.97 -12.23
C PRO A 70 26.21 0.00 -11.05
N SER A 71 27.44 -0.49 -10.85
CA SER A 71 27.76 -1.39 -9.75
C SER A 71 27.38 -0.81 -8.39
N GLU A 72 27.47 0.52 -8.26
CA GLU A 72 26.90 1.26 -7.14
C GLU A 72 25.51 1.78 -7.50
N THR A 73 24.51 1.43 -6.70
CA THR A 73 23.15 1.95 -6.90
C THR A 73 23.14 3.44 -6.55
N PRO A 74 22.64 4.33 -7.43
CA PRO A 74 22.55 5.76 -7.16
C PRO A 74 21.82 6.06 -5.84
N PRO A 75 22.07 7.23 -5.21
CA PRO A 75 21.34 7.64 -4.03
C PRO A 75 19.84 7.73 -4.31
N MET A 76 19.03 7.35 -3.33
CA MET A 76 17.57 7.47 -3.40
C MET A 76 17.17 8.95 -3.36
N ASN A 77 16.46 9.42 -4.40
CA ASN A 77 16.08 10.82 -4.54
C ASN A 77 14.69 11.12 -3.94
N PHE A 78 13.60 10.87 -4.69
CA PHE A 78 12.26 11.24 -4.23
C PHE A 78 11.19 10.33 -4.82
N MET A 79 10.24 9.90 -3.99
CA MET A 79 9.03 9.22 -4.42
C MET A 79 7.83 9.83 -3.71
N GLY A 80 6.87 10.37 -4.47
CA GLY A 80 5.72 11.00 -3.84
C GLY A 80 4.81 11.79 -4.77
N ARG A 81 3.88 12.56 -4.19
CA ARG A 81 2.87 13.33 -4.93
C ARG A 81 2.02 12.44 -5.83
N MET A 82 1.34 11.47 -5.21
CA MET A 82 0.48 10.53 -5.92
C MET A 82 -0.94 10.54 -5.34
N GLN A 83 -1.93 10.50 -6.21
CA GLN A 83 -3.33 10.54 -5.84
C GLN A 83 -4.05 9.32 -6.40
N PHE A 84 -4.81 8.64 -5.53
CA PHE A 84 -5.63 7.48 -5.83
C PHE A 84 -7.08 7.83 -5.51
N ASN A 85 -7.90 7.98 -6.55
CA ASN A 85 -9.23 8.57 -6.44
C ASN A 85 -10.29 7.64 -7.03
N ASN A 86 -11.40 7.43 -6.34
CA ASN A 86 -12.54 6.68 -6.87
C ASN A 86 -12.15 5.26 -7.34
N ILE A 87 -11.74 4.42 -6.38
CA ILE A 87 -11.31 3.04 -6.64
C ILE A 87 -12.26 2.07 -5.95
N ILE A 88 -12.78 1.11 -6.71
CA ILE A 88 -13.60 0.02 -6.19
C ILE A 88 -12.80 -1.26 -6.31
N VAL A 89 -12.66 -2.00 -5.21
CA VAL A 89 -11.97 -3.28 -5.16
C VAL A 89 -12.91 -4.34 -4.61
N ASP A 90 -13.11 -5.41 -5.38
CA ASP A 90 -13.77 -6.63 -4.90
C ASP A 90 -12.81 -7.82 -4.96
N ASN A 91 -12.40 -8.27 -3.78
CA ASN A 91 -11.54 -9.42 -3.54
C ASN A 91 -12.22 -10.45 -2.62
N SER A 92 -13.55 -10.38 -2.42
CA SER A 92 -14.25 -11.25 -1.45
C SER A 92 -14.04 -12.74 -1.70
N GLU A 93 -13.89 -13.11 -2.98
CA GLU A 93 -13.71 -14.49 -3.44
C GLU A 93 -12.27 -15.00 -3.32
N LEU A 94 -11.30 -14.14 -3.01
CA LEU A 94 -9.93 -14.57 -2.79
C LEU A 94 -9.83 -15.37 -1.47
N SER A 95 -8.97 -16.38 -1.41
CA SER A 95 -8.77 -17.18 -0.20
C SER A 95 -7.33 -17.63 -0.09
N GLY A 96 -6.78 -17.60 1.13
CA GLY A 96 -5.40 -18.00 1.40
C GLY A 96 -4.33 -17.09 0.78
N ILE A 97 -4.70 -15.93 0.25
CA ILE A 97 -3.77 -14.95 -0.33
C ILE A 97 -3.86 -13.66 0.47
N PRO A 98 -2.73 -13.13 0.97
CA PRO A 98 -2.75 -11.84 1.63
C PRO A 98 -3.14 -10.73 0.67
N CYS A 99 -4.15 -9.96 1.06
CA CYS A 99 -4.73 -8.87 0.28
C CYS A 99 -4.52 -7.53 0.97
N GLY A 100 -4.46 -6.46 0.18
CA GLY A 100 -4.47 -5.09 0.70
C GLY A 100 -3.62 -4.09 -0.07
N PHE A 101 -3.78 -2.83 0.28
CA PHE A 101 -2.95 -1.71 -0.15
C PHE A 101 -1.69 -1.68 0.69
N VAL A 102 -0.53 -1.61 0.05
CA VAL A 102 0.76 -1.59 0.73
C VAL A 102 1.61 -0.44 0.21
N LEU A 103 2.08 0.38 1.13
CA LEU A 103 3.02 1.46 0.89
C LEU A 103 4.24 1.29 1.79
N SER A 104 5.42 1.29 1.19
CA SER A 104 6.63 0.95 1.92
C SER A 104 7.79 1.82 1.46
N GLY A 105 8.09 2.86 2.22
CA GLY A 105 9.42 3.46 2.17
C GLY A 105 10.44 2.59 2.91
N VAL A 106 11.64 3.15 3.07
CA VAL A 106 12.70 2.60 3.93
C VAL A 106 13.19 3.70 4.89
N PRO A 107 13.88 3.36 5.99
CA PRO A 107 14.43 4.33 6.92
C PRO A 107 15.23 5.42 6.19
N GLY A 108 14.96 6.68 6.53
CA GLY A 108 15.58 7.85 5.89
C GLY A 108 15.01 8.25 4.53
N HIS A 109 14.20 7.41 3.89
CA HIS A 109 13.62 7.66 2.57
C HIS A 109 12.11 7.36 2.55
N PRO A 110 11.30 8.24 3.17
CA PRO A 110 9.86 8.03 3.18
C PRO A 110 9.23 8.26 1.81
N VAL A 111 8.08 7.61 1.56
CA VAL A 111 7.18 8.03 0.48
C VAL A 111 6.38 9.25 0.92
N GLU A 112 6.21 10.23 0.03
CA GLU A 112 5.68 11.54 0.42
C GLU A 112 4.41 11.95 -0.32
N ASP A 113 3.52 12.69 0.36
CA ASP A 113 2.35 13.33 -0.27
C ASP A 113 1.47 12.34 -1.05
N ILE A 114 1.06 11.26 -0.38
CA ILE A 114 0.18 10.24 -0.95
C ILE A 114 -1.24 10.47 -0.45
N THR A 115 -2.20 10.50 -1.37
CA THR A 115 -3.63 10.65 -1.04
C THR A 115 -4.43 9.49 -1.62
N PHE A 116 -5.21 8.85 -0.76
CA PHE A 116 -6.28 7.93 -1.11
C PHE A 116 -7.62 8.61 -0.80
N HIS A 117 -8.49 8.71 -1.80
CA HIS A 117 -9.77 9.36 -1.68
C HIS A 117 -10.88 8.55 -2.35
N ASN A 118 -11.99 8.35 -1.63
CA ASN A 118 -13.17 7.65 -2.14
C ASN A 118 -12.81 6.24 -2.63
N ILE A 119 -12.49 5.35 -1.70
CA ILE A 119 -12.10 3.96 -1.99
C ILE A 119 -12.99 2.99 -1.24
N SER A 120 -13.55 2.02 -1.95
CA SER A 120 -14.30 0.92 -1.38
C SER A 120 -13.53 -0.40 -1.55
N LEU A 121 -13.33 -1.09 -0.43
CA LEU A 121 -12.60 -2.35 -0.34
C LEU A 121 -13.51 -3.44 0.19
N ARG A 122 -13.78 -4.45 -0.64
CA ARG A 122 -14.34 -5.71 -0.19
C ARG A 122 -13.27 -6.78 -0.15
N LEU A 123 -12.94 -7.23 1.05
CA LEU A 123 -11.84 -8.12 1.33
C LEU A 123 -12.34 -9.52 1.69
N PRO A 124 -11.53 -10.56 1.48
CA PRO A 124 -11.96 -11.91 1.77
C PRO A 124 -12.09 -12.19 3.28
N GLY A 125 -11.35 -11.46 4.12
CA GLY A 125 -11.26 -11.75 5.56
C GLY A 125 -10.55 -13.06 5.87
N GLY A 126 -10.67 -13.51 7.13
CA GLY A 126 -10.07 -14.76 7.61
C GLY A 126 -8.70 -14.60 8.28
N GLY A 127 -8.24 -13.37 8.52
CA GLY A 127 -7.04 -13.14 9.31
C GLY A 127 -7.17 -13.61 10.75
N THR A 128 -6.06 -14.08 11.31
CA THR A 128 -5.97 -14.69 12.63
C THR A 128 -5.35 -13.75 13.66
N LEU A 129 -5.54 -14.05 14.96
CA LEU A 129 -4.87 -13.31 16.04
C LEU A 129 -3.35 -13.45 15.98
N ASP A 130 -2.84 -14.60 15.53
CA ASP A 130 -1.39 -14.83 15.38
C ASP A 130 -0.79 -13.94 14.30
N GLU A 131 -1.49 -13.73 13.19
CA GLU A 131 -1.10 -12.77 12.16
C GLU A 131 -1.21 -11.34 12.67
N ALA A 132 -2.30 -11.02 13.37
CA ALA A 132 -2.48 -9.72 13.98
C ALA A 132 -1.37 -9.40 15.00
N ALA A 133 -0.84 -10.39 15.71
CA ALA A 133 0.22 -10.21 16.72
C ALA A 133 1.60 -9.92 16.12
N VAL A 134 1.80 -10.08 14.80
CA VAL A 134 3.05 -9.71 14.14
C VAL A 134 3.22 -8.19 14.22
N THR A 135 4.27 -7.73 14.90
CA THR A 135 4.58 -6.30 15.05
C THR A 135 5.58 -5.80 14.02
N GLU A 136 6.47 -6.68 13.57
CA GLU A 136 7.58 -6.34 12.67
C GLU A 136 7.44 -7.09 11.34
N LEU A 137 7.43 -6.34 10.24
CA LEU A 137 7.49 -6.89 8.89
C LEU A 137 8.88 -6.63 8.30
N PRO A 138 9.46 -7.57 7.52
CA PRO A 138 10.74 -7.37 6.87
C PRO A 138 10.78 -6.07 6.05
N GLU A 139 11.88 -5.32 6.18
CA GLU A 139 12.11 -4.10 5.41
C GLU A 139 12.65 -4.40 4.01
N PHE A 140 12.34 -3.52 3.04
CA PHE A 140 12.84 -3.63 1.67
C PHE A 140 14.25 -3.04 1.50
N VAL A 141 15.03 -2.89 2.57
CA VAL A 141 16.41 -2.37 2.52
C VAL A 141 17.31 -3.38 1.82
N ASP A 142 17.89 -2.98 0.67
CA ASP A 142 18.74 -3.83 -0.17
C ASP A 142 18.09 -5.18 -0.55
N GLN A 143 16.75 -5.25 -0.53
CA GLN A 143 15.98 -6.43 -0.93
C GLN A 143 15.21 -6.19 -2.22
N ARG A 144 15.01 -7.25 -2.98
CA ARG A 144 14.10 -7.21 -4.13
C ARG A 144 12.70 -6.87 -3.64
N PRO A 145 12.03 -5.85 -4.19
CA PRO A 145 10.73 -5.42 -3.69
C PRO A 145 9.62 -6.33 -4.20
N GLU A 146 9.63 -7.60 -3.81
CA GLU A 146 8.54 -8.53 -4.08
C GLU A 146 7.68 -8.66 -2.83
N PHE A 147 6.37 -8.79 -2.98
CA PHE A 147 5.47 -8.92 -1.84
C PHE A 147 5.84 -10.09 -0.93
N SER A 148 6.39 -11.18 -1.48
CA SER A 148 6.84 -12.36 -0.74
C SER A 148 7.88 -12.05 0.35
N VAL A 149 8.61 -10.93 0.25
CA VAL A 149 9.54 -10.50 1.30
C VAL A 149 8.82 -10.18 2.61
N LEU A 150 7.58 -9.70 2.55
CA LEU A 150 6.78 -9.44 3.75
C LEU A 150 6.35 -10.73 4.47
N GLY A 151 6.50 -11.88 3.81
CA GLY A 151 6.10 -13.19 4.30
C GLY A 151 4.60 -13.46 4.16
N ASP A 152 4.16 -14.55 4.75
CA ASP A 152 2.78 -15.04 4.60
C ASP A 152 1.83 -14.47 5.66
N LYS A 153 2.37 -13.98 6.78
CA LYS A 153 1.60 -13.45 7.91
C LYS A 153 1.49 -11.93 7.82
N MET A 154 0.38 -11.44 7.27
CA MET A 154 0.14 -10.00 7.18
C MET A 154 -0.61 -9.49 8.41
N PRO A 155 -0.06 -8.52 9.18
CA PRO A 155 -0.69 -7.97 10.39
C PRO A 155 -1.76 -6.91 10.12
N PHE A 156 -2.37 -6.91 8.94
CA PHE A 156 -3.39 -5.95 8.53
C PHE A 156 -4.32 -6.60 7.50
N ALA A 157 -5.54 -6.10 7.39
CA ALA A 157 -6.51 -6.58 6.41
C ALA A 157 -6.54 -5.72 5.13
N GLY A 158 -6.60 -4.39 5.25
CA GLY A 158 -6.89 -3.50 4.13
C GLY A 158 -5.74 -2.58 3.74
N PHE A 159 -5.18 -1.82 4.69
CA PHE A 159 -4.12 -0.86 4.42
C PHE A 159 -2.89 -1.11 5.29
N PHE A 160 -1.72 -1.02 4.67
CA PHE A 160 -0.45 -0.94 5.36
C PHE A 160 0.38 0.19 4.77
N ALA A 161 0.92 1.04 5.63
CA ALA A 161 1.93 2.01 5.24
C ALA A 161 3.06 2.08 6.24
N ARG A 162 4.30 2.10 5.75
CA ARG A 162 5.47 2.41 6.58
C ARG A 162 6.41 3.39 5.92
N HIS A 163 7.14 4.14 6.76
CA HIS A 163 8.06 5.20 6.33
C HIS A 163 7.37 6.10 5.31
N ALA A 164 6.35 6.81 5.77
CA ALA A 164 5.55 7.68 4.92
C ALA A 164 5.42 9.07 5.55
N ARG A 165 5.32 10.09 4.71
CA ARG A 165 5.15 11.47 5.16
C ARG A 165 4.00 12.14 4.41
N ARG A 166 3.11 12.78 5.16
CA ARG A 166 1.89 13.44 4.67
C ARG A 166 0.99 12.47 3.91
N LEU A 167 0.65 11.35 4.56
CA LEU A 167 -0.28 10.34 4.04
C LEU A 167 -1.72 10.71 4.40
N ARG A 168 -2.60 10.76 3.39
CA ARG A 168 -4.02 11.11 3.57
C ARG A 168 -4.92 10.00 3.08
N LEU A 169 -5.83 9.55 3.95
CA LEU A 169 -6.93 8.65 3.61
C LEU A 169 -8.23 9.42 3.85
N SER A 170 -9.13 9.44 2.88
CA SER A 170 -10.42 10.13 2.99
C SER A 170 -11.53 9.35 2.30
N GLU A 171 -12.68 9.18 2.95
CA GLU A 171 -13.82 8.43 2.42
C GLU A 171 -13.40 7.01 2.00
N ILE A 172 -12.95 6.22 2.98
CA ILE A 172 -12.49 4.84 2.79
C ILE A 172 -13.49 3.91 3.45
N SER A 173 -14.04 2.95 2.70
CA SER A 173 -14.88 1.89 3.23
C SER A 173 -14.18 0.54 3.12
N ILE A 174 -14.14 -0.22 4.21
CA ILE A 174 -13.52 -1.55 4.26
C ILE A 174 -14.53 -2.56 4.82
N GLU A 175 -14.87 -3.55 4.00
CA GLU A 175 -15.73 -4.69 4.32
C GLU A 175 -14.92 -5.99 4.24
N THR A 176 -15.22 -6.94 5.11
CA THR A 176 -14.67 -8.30 5.04
C THR A 176 -15.80 -9.32 4.87
N ALA A 177 -15.63 -10.26 3.93
CA ALA A 177 -16.61 -11.32 3.68
C ALA A 177 -16.63 -12.41 4.78
N ARG A 178 -15.51 -12.56 5.49
CA ARG A 178 -15.36 -13.44 6.65
C ARG A 178 -14.84 -12.66 7.85
N PRO A 179 -15.03 -13.18 9.08
CA PRO A 179 -14.41 -12.60 10.27
C PRO A 179 -12.90 -12.42 10.07
N ASP A 180 -12.36 -11.27 10.48
CA ASP A 180 -10.93 -10.98 10.39
C ASP A 180 -10.43 -10.42 11.73
N ALA A 181 -9.45 -11.08 12.33
CA ALA A 181 -8.90 -10.68 13.62
C ALA A 181 -7.78 -9.63 13.52
N ARG A 182 -7.35 -9.28 12.30
CA ARG A 182 -6.32 -8.27 12.05
C ARG A 182 -6.93 -6.88 12.06
N PRO A 183 -6.14 -5.84 12.39
CA PRO A 183 -6.60 -4.47 12.20
C PRO A 183 -6.89 -4.19 10.72
N ALA A 184 -7.89 -3.36 10.45
CA ALA A 184 -8.25 -2.95 9.10
C ALA A 184 -7.11 -2.17 8.42
N ALA A 185 -6.37 -1.38 9.21
CA ALA A 185 -5.22 -0.62 8.75
C ALA A 185 -4.07 -0.62 9.77
N ALA A 186 -2.83 -0.63 9.29
CA ALA A 186 -1.64 -0.53 10.11
C ALA A 186 -0.65 0.50 9.53
N PHE A 187 -0.18 1.41 10.38
CA PHE A 187 0.72 2.50 10.01
C PHE A 187 1.95 2.48 10.93
N SER A 188 3.14 2.42 10.36
CA SER A 188 4.41 2.40 11.12
C SER A 188 5.36 3.48 10.64
N ASN A 189 5.92 4.30 11.53
CA ASN A 189 6.84 5.38 11.16
C ASN A 189 6.22 6.31 10.10
N VAL A 190 5.07 6.91 10.44
CA VAL A 190 4.34 7.84 9.56
C VAL A 190 4.28 9.23 10.16
N GLU A 191 4.70 10.24 9.42
CA GLU A 191 4.66 11.65 9.83
C GLU A 191 3.55 12.39 9.08
N GLY A 192 2.60 13.00 9.78
CA GLY A 192 1.49 13.73 9.16
C GLY A 192 0.41 12.82 8.56
N LEU A 193 -0.02 11.80 9.30
CA LEU A 193 -1.14 10.94 8.90
C LEU A 193 -2.47 11.68 9.05
N THR A 194 -3.28 11.74 8.00
CA THR A 194 -4.67 12.23 8.09
C THR A 194 -5.63 11.15 7.64
N ILE A 195 -6.62 10.81 8.47
CA ILE A 195 -7.69 9.87 8.12
C ILE A 195 -9.03 10.56 8.31
N ARG A 196 -9.86 10.57 7.26
CA ARG A 196 -11.23 11.08 7.31
C ARG A 196 -12.25 10.11 6.72
N GLY A 197 -13.42 10.00 7.32
CA GLY A 197 -14.49 9.15 6.80
C GLY A 197 -14.04 7.70 6.56
N LEU A 198 -13.45 7.06 7.57
CA LEU A 198 -13.13 5.64 7.52
C LEU A 198 -14.33 4.85 8.04
N ASP A 199 -14.94 4.06 7.18
CA ASP A 199 -16.05 3.17 7.49
C ASP A 199 -15.57 1.72 7.49
N LEU A 200 -15.88 0.99 8.57
CA LEU A 200 -15.51 -0.41 8.76
C LEU A 200 -16.78 -1.23 8.90
N ALA A 201 -17.31 -1.69 7.77
CA ALA A 201 -18.54 -2.48 7.71
C ALA A 201 -18.33 -3.99 7.90
N GLY A 202 -17.07 -4.46 7.94
CA GLY A 202 -16.70 -5.87 8.09
C GLY A 202 -16.74 -6.40 9.53
N ASP A 203 -16.80 -7.72 9.68
CA ASP A 203 -16.67 -8.42 10.96
C ASP A 203 -15.22 -8.47 11.42
N PHE A 204 -14.68 -7.31 11.81
CA PHE A 204 -13.39 -7.21 12.45
C PHE A 204 -13.52 -7.73 13.89
N THR A 205 -13.02 -8.93 14.16
CA THR A 205 -13.18 -9.59 15.48
C THR A 205 -12.00 -9.34 16.41
N GLY A 206 -10.91 -8.79 15.88
CA GLY A 206 -9.71 -8.47 16.63
C GLY A 206 -9.91 -7.35 17.65
N PRO A 207 -9.02 -7.24 18.65
CA PRO A 207 -9.08 -6.19 19.66
C PRO A 207 -8.75 -4.80 19.10
N GLU A 208 -8.00 -4.72 18.00
CA GLU A 208 -7.56 -3.48 17.38
C GLU A 208 -8.24 -3.29 16.02
N ARG A 209 -8.84 -2.12 15.79
CA ARG A 209 -9.38 -1.74 14.46
C ARG A 209 -8.31 -1.13 13.57
N MET A 210 -7.36 -0.42 14.16
CA MET A 210 -6.25 0.22 13.47
C MET A 210 -5.03 0.22 14.37
N ARG A 211 -3.85 -0.02 13.79
CA ARG A 211 -2.56 0.00 14.50
C ARG A 211 -1.72 1.19 14.07
N LEU A 212 -1.22 1.95 15.05
CA LEU A 212 -0.32 3.08 14.85
C LEU A 212 0.96 2.85 15.66
N THR A 213 2.10 2.76 14.99
CA THR A 213 3.42 2.63 15.60
C THR A 213 4.31 3.77 15.13
N ASP A 214 4.92 4.53 16.05
CA ASP A 214 5.78 5.67 15.73
C ASP A 214 5.16 6.68 14.76
N VAL A 215 3.85 6.92 14.89
CA VAL A 215 3.11 7.89 14.08
C VAL A 215 3.16 9.26 14.75
N LYS A 216 3.52 10.30 13.99
CA LYS A 216 3.59 11.69 14.44
C LYS A 216 2.58 12.54 13.69
N GLU A 217 2.01 13.55 14.37
CA GLU A 217 1.07 14.51 13.78
C GLU A 217 -0.16 13.85 13.12
N ALA A 218 -0.72 12.82 13.78
CA ALA A 218 -1.92 12.15 13.30
C ALA A 218 -3.19 13.01 13.51
N ASN A 219 -4.00 13.15 12.46
CA ASN A 219 -5.32 13.76 12.52
C ASN A 219 -6.37 12.77 12.02
N LEU A 220 -7.18 12.24 12.93
CA LEU A 220 -8.21 11.25 12.65
C LEU A 220 -9.56 11.90 12.89
N SER A 221 -10.42 12.00 11.87
CA SER A 221 -11.73 12.63 12.00
C SER A 221 -12.76 11.97 11.07
N GLY A 222 -13.77 11.29 11.60
CA GLY A 222 -14.84 10.71 10.78
C GLY A 222 -15.84 9.97 11.66
N ASN A 223 -17.07 10.49 11.64
CA ASN A 223 -18.28 10.16 12.40
C ASN A 223 -18.12 9.67 13.84
#